data_AF-A0A428Q5K0-F1
#
_entry.id   AF-A0A428Q5K0-F1
#
_cell.length_a   1.000
_cell.length_b   1.000
_cell.length_c   1.000
_cell.angle_alpha   90.00
_cell.angle_beta   90.00
_cell.angle_gamma   90.00
#
_symmetry.space_group_name_H-M   'P 1'
#
loop_
_entity.id
_entity.type
_entity.pdbx_description
1 polymer ?
#
loop_
_entity_poly.entity_id
_entity_poly.type
_entity_poly.pdbx_seq_one_letter_code
_entity_poly.pdbx_strand_id
1 'polypeptide(L)'
;MTHDNSFPVITKFMEMGATSVNNNRQVVMTLDHDVQNNSESNLPKYRLIEEFANKHGIDFYPAKHGIGHQIMIEEAIVRSDAASVLATSTIFWKVPPIAKIIFTGTLPPGVTGKDTIIALCALLGSDVLNMCVEFTGSKQTLASIPISERLTIANMTTEMGSHLCQLTASD
;
A
#
# COMPACT_ATOMS: atom_id res chain seq x y z
N MET A 1 4.65 -0.17 6.12
CA MET A 1 3.59 0.54 6.86
C MET A 1 2.61 -0.46 7.45
N THR A 2 2.19 -0.18 8.68
CA THR A 2 1.09 -0.85 9.37
C THR A 2 0.08 0.21 9.79
N HIS A 3 -1.17 -0.18 9.97
CA HIS A 3 -2.21 0.72 10.44
C HIS A 3 -3.05 0.06 11.55
N ASP A 4 -3.98 0.81 12.12
CA ASP A 4 -4.82 0.40 13.25
C ASP A 4 -5.54 -0.96 13.09
N ASN A 5 -5.99 -1.33 11.88
CA ASN A 5 -6.58 -2.65 11.65
C ASN A 5 -5.54 -3.78 11.54
N SER A 6 -4.29 -3.46 11.18
CA SER A 6 -3.17 -4.43 11.14
C SER A 6 -2.32 -4.43 12.41
N PHE A 7 -2.76 -3.72 13.46
CA PHE A 7 -2.16 -3.70 14.80
C PHE A 7 -1.83 -5.07 15.42
N PRO A 8 -2.58 -6.17 15.20
CA PRO A 8 -2.20 -7.49 15.72
C PRO A 8 -0.77 -7.93 15.35
N VAL A 9 -0.15 -7.31 14.34
CA VAL A 9 1.27 -7.48 14.00
C VAL A 9 2.21 -7.17 15.19
N ILE A 10 1.87 -6.18 16.03
CA ILE A 10 2.65 -5.80 17.22
C ILE A 10 2.57 -6.91 18.26
N THR A 11 1.37 -7.46 18.49
CA THR A 11 1.17 -8.61 19.38
C THR A 11 1.98 -9.80 18.89
N LYS A 12 1.94 -10.11 17.59
CA LYS A 12 2.73 -11.20 17.00
C LYS A 12 4.23 -10.98 17.16
N PHE A 13 4.70 -9.76 16.93
CA PHE A 13 6.10 -9.38 17.13
C PHE A 13 6.57 -9.67 18.57
N MET A 14 5.75 -9.30 19.57
CA MET A 14 6.03 -9.61 20.98
C MET A 14 5.97 -11.11 21.28
N GLU A 15 4.98 -11.84 20.76
CA GLU A 15 4.85 -13.30 20.91
C GLU A 15 6.04 -14.08 20.33
N MET A 16 6.65 -13.55 19.26
CA MET A 16 7.87 -14.12 18.68
C MET A 16 9.12 -13.89 19.57
N GLY A 17 8.97 -13.20 20.71
CA GLY A 17 10.08 -12.84 21.60
C GLY A 17 10.95 -11.70 21.08
N ALA A 18 10.51 -10.99 20.04
CA ALA A 18 11.27 -9.87 19.50
C ALA A 18 11.19 -8.67 20.46
N THR A 19 12.35 -8.10 20.77
CA THR A 19 12.47 -7.02 21.77
C THR A 19 12.80 -5.66 21.14
N SER A 20 13.26 -5.65 19.88
CA SER A 20 13.68 -4.46 19.16
C SER A 20 13.39 -4.57 17.67
N VAL A 21 13.05 -3.44 17.05
CA VAL A 21 12.86 -3.31 15.61
C VAL A 21 14.22 -3.12 14.96
N ASN A 22 14.52 -3.90 13.92
CA ASN A 22 15.85 -3.92 13.30
C ASN A 22 16.22 -2.61 12.58
N ASN A 23 15.25 -2.00 11.86
CA ASN A 23 15.42 -0.70 11.24
C ASN A 23 14.12 0.09 11.30
N ASN A 24 14.07 1.07 12.21
CA ASN A 24 12.89 1.90 12.43
C ASN A 24 12.55 2.79 11.23
N ARG A 25 13.53 3.19 10.41
CA ARG A 25 13.33 4.01 9.20
C ARG A 25 12.61 3.27 8.06
N GLN A 26 12.48 1.94 8.15
CA GLN A 26 11.75 1.13 7.17
C GLN A 26 10.27 0.92 7.54
N VAL A 27 9.85 1.44 8.69
CA VAL A 27 8.52 1.20 9.24
C VAL A 27 7.81 2.53 9.40
N VAL A 28 6.51 2.51 9.13
CA VAL A 28 5.60 3.61 9.41
C VAL A 28 4.35 3.04 10.04
N MET A 29 3.83 3.71 11.06
CA MET A 29 2.56 3.37 11.70
C MET A 29 1.56 4.51 11.53
N THR A 30 0.37 4.22 11.02
CA THR A 30 -0.69 5.21 10.76
C THR A 30 -2.00 4.83 11.46
N LEU A 31 -2.77 5.81 11.93
CA LEU A 31 -4.16 5.60 12.36
C LEU A 31 -5.11 6.19 11.32
N ASP A 32 -5.73 5.36 10.50
CA ASP A 32 -6.52 5.83 9.35
C ASP A 32 -7.85 5.08 9.08
N HIS A 33 -8.03 3.82 9.53
CA HIS A 33 -9.23 3.05 9.18
C HIS A 33 -10.40 3.19 10.16
N ASP A 34 -10.11 3.33 11.46
CA ASP A 34 -11.13 3.29 12.52
C ASP A 34 -11.20 4.60 13.32
N VAL A 35 -10.65 5.69 12.78
CA VAL A 35 -10.38 6.97 13.48
C VAL A 35 -11.59 7.66 14.15
N GLN A 36 -12.81 7.21 13.88
CA GLN A 36 -14.04 7.73 14.50
C GLN A 36 -14.44 6.93 15.76
N ASN A 37 -13.87 5.74 15.95
CA ASN A 37 -14.19 4.83 17.04
C ASN A 37 -13.45 5.21 18.32
N ASN A 38 -14.10 6.08 19.09
CA ASN A 38 -13.62 6.56 20.39
C ASN A 38 -14.14 5.72 21.56
N SER A 39 -14.54 4.47 21.33
CA SER A 39 -15.00 3.58 22.41
C SER A 39 -13.86 3.25 23.38
N GLU A 40 -14.20 3.07 24.65
CA GLU A 40 -13.21 2.73 25.69
C GLU A 40 -12.44 1.44 25.40
N SER A 41 -13.03 0.51 24.66
CA SER A 41 -12.38 -0.73 24.23
C SER A 41 -11.35 -0.52 23.12
N ASN A 42 -11.46 0.56 22.33
CA ASN A 42 -10.58 0.84 21.20
C ASN A 42 -9.41 1.76 21.56
N LEU A 43 -9.59 2.68 22.52
CA LEU A 43 -8.54 3.60 22.97
C LEU A 43 -7.23 2.90 23.42
N PRO A 44 -7.24 1.74 24.09
CA PRO A 44 -6.02 0.99 24.39
C PRO A 44 -5.25 0.56 23.14
N LYS A 45 -5.94 0.24 22.04
CA LYS A 45 -5.33 -0.14 20.75
C LYS A 45 -4.48 1.00 20.21
N TYR A 46 -5.05 2.21 20.17
CA TYR A 46 -4.34 3.40 19.68
C TYR A 46 -3.14 3.76 20.54
N ARG A 47 -3.30 3.72 21.87
CA ARG A 47 -2.20 3.94 22.80
C ARG A 47 -1.07 2.93 22.60
N LEU A 48 -1.38 1.65 22.44
CA LEU A 48 -0.33 0.65 22.24
C LEU A 48 0.44 0.86 20.92
N ILE A 49 -0.25 1.26 19.84
CA ILE A 49 0.42 1.59 18.56
C ILE A 49 1.38 2.76 18.75
N GLU A 50 0.91 3.84 19.37
CA GLU A 50 1.70 5.05 19.60
C GLU A 50 2.88 4.77 20.55
N GLU A 51 2.65 4.08 21.67
CA GLU A 51 3.70 3.69 22.61
C GLU A 51 4.75 2.79 21.96
N PHE A 52 4.33 1.84 21.12
CA PHE A 52 5.26 0.99 20.38
C PHE A 52 6.09 1.80 19.39
N ALA A 53 5.45 2.70 18.62
CA ALA A 53 6.16 3.54 17.66
C ALA A 53 7.18 4.44 18.36
N ASN A 54 6.78 5.11 19.46
CA ASN A 54 7.66 5.95 20.26
C ASN A 54 8.82 5.15 20.87
N LYS A 55 8.54 3.98 21.45
CA LYS A 55 9.57 3.10 22.05
C LYS A 55 10.63 2.68 21.04
N HIS A 56 10.25 2.46 19.79
CA HIS A 56 11.14 1.99 18.73
C HIS A 56 11.62 3.10 17.78
N GLY A 57 11.23 4.36 18.03
CA GLY A 57 11.59 5.50 17.18
C GLY A 57 11.08 5.38 15.74
N ILE A 58 9.88 4.84 15.57
CA ILE A 58 9.21 4.63 14.27
C ILE A 58 8.37 5.86 13.94
N ASP A 59 8.37 6.27 12.68
CA ASP A 59 7.52 7.38 12.23
C ASP A 59 6.04 7.02 12.40
N PHE A 60 5.34 7.85 13.20
CA PHE A 60 3.95 7.66 13.59
C PHE A 60 3.08 8.81 13.13
N TYR A 61 1.97 8.49 12.48
CA TYR A 61 0.98 9.45 12.02
C TYR A 61 -0.36 9.21 12.75
N PRO A 62 -0.81 10.17 13.58
CA PRO A 62 -1.99 10.00 14.41
C PRO A 62 -3.30 10.07 13.62
N ALA A 63 -4.40 9.77 14.30
CA ALA A 63 -5.74 9.83 13.71
C ALA A 63 -5.99 11.23 13.12
N LYS A 64 -6.68 11.26 11.96
CA LYS A 64 -7.01 12.46 11.18
C LYS A 64 -5.83 13.11 10.43
N HIS A 65 -4.64 12.51 10.44
CA HIS A 65 -3.52 12.98 9.61
C HIS A 65 -3.76 12.71 8.12
N GLY A 66 -4.26 11.53 7.76
CA GLY A 66 -4.53 11.16 6.37
C GLY A 66 -4.75 9.66 6.20
N ILE A 67 -5.04 9.24 4.98
CA ILE A 67 -5.17 7.82 4.62
C ILE A 67 -3.76 7.25 4.43
N GLY A 68 -3.46 6.08 4.99
CA GLY A 68 -2.11 5.52 5.06
C GLY A 68 -1.44 5.39 3.71
N HIS A 69 -2.19 5.02 2.66
CA HIS A 69 -1.66 4.93 1.29
C HIS A 69 -1.27 6.30 0.72
N GLN A 70 -2.02 7.36 1.06
CA GLN A 70 -1.72 8.73 0.64
C GLN A 70 -0.47 9.25 1.36
N ILE A 71 -0.40 9.05 2.68
CA ILE A 71 0.76 9.40 3.52
C ILE A 71 2.03 8.74 2.97
N MET A 72 1.96 7.45 2.63
CA MET A 72 3.09 6.70 2.05
C MET A 72 3.61 7.32 0.75
N ILE A 73 2.75 7.93 -0.06
CA ILE A 73 3.17 8.56 -1.32
C ILE A 73 3.73 9.97 -1.05
N GLU A 74 3.04 10.76 -0.24
CA GLU A 74 3.43 12.13 0.10
C GLU A 74 4.77 12.17 0.86
N GLU A 75 5.01 11.18 1.71
CA GLU A 75 6.21 11.05 2.54
C GLU A 75 7.26 10.08 1.92
N ALA A 76 6.97 9.51 0.74
CA ALA A 76 7.84 8.65 -0.05
C ALA A 76 8.33 7.34 0.63
N ILE A 77 7.40 6.50 1.07
CA ILE A 77 7.63 5.25 1.84
C ILE A 77 6.87 4.08 1.18
N VAL A 78 7.44 2.86 1.07
CA VAL A 78 6.83 1.72 0.32
C VAL A 78 6.89 0.35 1.06
N ARG A 79 5.86 -0.49 0.79
CA ARG A 79 5.32 -1.77 1.38
C ARG A 79 6.24 -3.02 1.35
N SER A 80 5.90 -4.22 1.88
CA SER A 80 5.16 -4.68 3.08
C SER A 80 5.43 -6.20 3.29
N ASP A 81 6.07 -6.55 4.41
CA ASP A 81 6.03 -7.87 5.09
C ASP A 81 6.32 -7.63 6.59
N ALA A 82 5.44 -6.84 7.21
CA ALA A 82 5.81 -5.95 8.30
C ALA A 82 6.45 -6.64 9.50
N ALA A 83 5.94 -7.77 10.01
CA ALA A 83 6.55 -8.44 11.17
C ALA A 83 7.97 -8.98 10.87
N SER A 84 8.17 -9.58 9.70
CA SER A 84 9.48 -10.10 9.30
C SER A 84 10.45 -8.96 9.00
N VAL A 85 9.99 -7.90 8.32
CA VAL A 85 10.79 -6.68 8.11
C VAL A 85 11.12 -6.00 9.45
N LEU A 86 10.16 -5.91 10.36
CA LEU A 86 10.31 -5.34 11.70
C LEU A 86 11.38 -6.07 12.49
N ALA A 87 11.34 -7.41 12.48
CA ALA A 87 12.22 -8.24 13.27
C ALA A 87 13.59 -8.48 12.61
N THR A 88 13.63 -8.60 11.28
CA THR A 88 14.82 -9.12 10.56
C THR A 88 15.27 -8.25 9.39
N SER A 89 14.49 -7.24 8.98
CA SER A 89 14.64 -6.52 7.70
C SER A 89 14.72 -7.42 6.46
N THR A 90 14.25 -8.66 6.56
CA THR A 90 14.19 -9.61 5.45
C THR A 90 12.77 -10.16 5.30
N ILE A 91 12.46 -10.60 4.09
CA ILE A 91 11.15 -11.14 3.73
C ILE A 91 11.35 -12.39 2.87
N PHE A 92 10.48 -13.37 3.01
CA PHE A 92 10.45 -14.53 2.11
C PHE A 92 9.44 -14.25 1.01
N TRP A 93 9.94 -13.86 -0.15
CA TRP A 93 9.11 -13.50 -1.29
C TRP A 93 9.21 -14.55 -2.40
N LYS A 94 8.08 -15.14 -2.80
CA LYS A 94 8.01 -15.92 -4.03
C LYS A 94 7.83 -14.95 -5.19
N VAL A 95 8.78 -14.93 -6.13
CA VAL A 95 8.71 -14.06 -7.32
C VAL A 95 7.45 -14.43 -8.14
N PRO A 96 6.45 -13.53 -8.26
CA PRO A 96 5.26 -13.79 -9.04
C PRO A 96 5.54 -13.57 -10.54
N PRO A 97 4.79 -14.23 -11.44
CA PRO A 97 4.85 -13.92 -12.86
C PRO A 97 4.30 -12.52 -13.13
N ILE A 98 4.74 -11.89 -14.24
CA ILE A 98 4.37 -10.51 -14.60
C ILE A 98 3.37 -10.53 -15.76
N ALA A 99 2.21 -9.92 -15.56
CA ALA A 99 1.24 -9.58 -16.59
C ALA A 99 1.52 -8.14 -17.07
N LYS A 100 2.01 -8.01 -18.30
CA LYS A 100 2.31 -6.71 -18.91
C LYS A 100 1.10 -6.18 -19.67
N ILE A 101 0.57 -5.05 -19.23
CA ILE A 101 -0.54 -4.34 -19.88
C ILE A 101 0.03 -3.13 -20.61
N ILE A 102 -0.21 -3.07 -21.92
CA ILE A 102 0.30 -2.01 -22.79
C ILE A 102 -0.86 -1.11 -23.18
N PHE A 103 -0.90 0.10 -22.63
CA PHE A 103 -1.84 1.13 -23.05
C PHE A 103 -1.42 1.70 -24.41
N THR A 104 -2.40 1.87 -25.28
CA THR A 104 -2.25 2.47 -26.61
C THR A 104 -3.22 3.65 -26.77
N GLY A 105 -2.81 4.67 -27.53
CA GLY A 105 -3.61 5.88 -27.71
C GLY A 105 -3.47 6.86 -26.54
N THR A 106 -4.46 7.75 -26.37
CA THR A 106 -4.51 8.71 -25.25
C THR A 106 -5.85 8.57 -24.53
N LEU A 107 -5.86 8.88 -23.24
CA LEU A 107 -7.08 8.84 -22.44
C LEU A 107 -8.15 9.77 -23.08
N PRO A 108 -9.35 9.26 -23.43
CA PRO A 108 -10.38 10.08 -24.05
C PRO A 108 -10.89 11.18 -23.11
N PRO A 109 -11.36 12.32 -23.64
CA PRO A 109 -11.92 13.39 -22.81
C PRO A 109 -13.06 12.88 -21.91
N GLY A 110 -12.97 13.18 -20.62
CA GLY A 110 -13.96 12.79 -19.62
C GLY A 110 -13.80 11.38 -19.05
N VAL A 111 -12.86 10.58 -19.54
CA VAL A 111 -12.52 9.27 -18.96
C VAL A 111 -11.50 9.44 -17.83
N THR A 112 -11.72 8.73 -16.73
CA THR A 112 -10.85 8.75 -15.55
C THR A 112 -10.05 7.46 -15.40
N GLY A 113 -9.08 7.45 -14.48
CA GLY A 113 -8.36 6.25 -14.07
C GLY A 113 -9.28 5.21 -13.43
N LYS A 114 -10.35 5.64 -12.76
CA LYS A 114 -11.40 4.74 -12.23
C LYS A 114 -12.09 3.98 -13.35
N ASP A 115 -12.50 4.67 -14.41
CA ASP A 115 -13.14 4.04 -15.56
C ASP A 115 -12.19 3.03 -16.23
N THR A 116 -10.91 3.42 -16.35
CA THR A 116 -9.86 2.59 -16.93
C THR A 116 -9.68 1.29 -16.13
N ILE A 117 -9.54 1.36 -14.80
CA ILE A 117 -9.29 0.17 -14.00
C ILE A 117 -10.53 -0.72 -13.86
N ILE A 118 -11.75 -0.16 -13.80
CA ILE A 118 -12.99 -0.97 -13.85
C ILE A 118 -13.08 -1.74 -15.17
N ALA A 119 -12.78 -1.09 -16.29
CA ALA A 119 -12.78 -1.75 -17.60
C ALA A 119 -11.75 -2.88 -17.67
N LEU A 120 -10.56 -2.66 -17.10
CA LEU A 120 -9.52 -3.70 -17.01
C LEU A 120 -9.93 -4.86 -16.10
N CYS A 121 -10.53 -4.58 -14.93
CA CYS A 121 -11.05 -5.63 -14.04
C CYS A 121 -12.11 -6.48 -14.76
N ALA A 122 -13.01 -5.86 -15.52
CA ALA A 122 -14.02 -6.57 -16.28
C ALA A 122 -13.43 -7.39 -17.43
N LEU A 123 -12.37 -6.90 -18.07
CA LEU A 123 -11.71 -7.58 -19.20
C LEU A 123 -10.85 -8.75 -18.75
N LEU A 124 -10.05 -8.57 -17.70
CA LEU A 124 -9.03 -9.53 -17.28
C LEU A 124 -9.54 -10.46 -16.18
N GLY A 125 -10.53 -10.07 -15.39
CA GLY A 125 -11.12 -10.89 -14.33
C GLY A 125 -10.05 -11.53 -13.44
N SER A 126 -10.04 -12.87 -13.40
CA SER A 126 -9.08 -13.68 -12.63
C SER A 126 -7.79 -14.03 -13.37
N ASP A 127 -7.60 -13.59 -14.62
CA ASP A 127 -6.45 -13.99 -15.44
C ASP A 127 -5.12 -13.47 -14.90
N VAL A 128 -5.16 -12.44 -14.05
CA VAL A 128 -3.99 -11.85 -13.39
C VAL A 128 -3.87 -12.20 -11.90
N LEU A 129 -4.62 -13.21 -11.44
CA LEU A 129 -4.58 -13.67 -10.05
C LEU A 129 -3.17 -14.14 -9.67
N ASN A 130 -2.67 -13.64 -8.55
CA ASN A 130 -1.32 -13.92 -8.02
C ASN A 130 -0.17 -13.48 -8.95
N MET A 131 -0.44 -12.56 -9.89
CA MET A 131 0.58 -11.98 -10.76
C MET A 131 1.00 -10.59 -10.27
N CYS A 132 2.15 -10.11 -10.72
CA CYS A 132 2.44 -8.67 -10.77
C CYS A 132 1.81 -8.09 -12.03
N VAL A 133 1.17 -6.93 -11.94
CA VAL A 133 0.67 -6.20 -13.12
C VAL A 133 1.61 -5.04 -13.41
N GLU A 134 2.14 -4.99 -14.63
CA GLU A 134 2.99 -3.89 -15.10
C GLU A 134 2.26 -3.11 -16.19
N PHE A 135 1.95 -1.84 -15.92
CA PHE A 135 1.38 -0.95 -16.92
C PHE A 135 2.47 -0.18 -17.65
N THR A 136 2.43 -0.27 -18.97
CA THR A 136 3.35 0.40 -19.89
C THR A 136 2.59 1.05 -21.04
N GLY A 137 3.25 1.91 -21.79
CA GLY A 137 2.65 2.58 -22.94
C GLY A 137 3.64 3.56 -23.57
N SER A 138 3.24 4.21 -24.66
CA SER A 138 4.05 5.29 -25.23
C SER A 138 4.17 6.46 -24.24
N LYS A 139 5.21 7.29 -24.35
CA LYS A 139 5.34 8.49 -23.51
C LYS A 139 4.10 9.38 -23.59
N GLN A 140 3.53 9.54 -24.79
CA GLN A 140 2.31 10.29 -25.01
C GLN A 140 1.10 9.68 -24.29
N THR A 141 0.97 8.36 -24.34
CA THR A 141 -0.10 7.63 -23.65
C THR A 141 -0.01 7.82 -22.14
N LEU A 142 1.15 7.57 -21.56
CA LEU A 142 1.34 7.69 -20.11
C LEU A 142 1.14 9.16 -19.68
N ALA A 143 1.72 10.13 -20.40
CA ALA A 143 1.54 11.55 -20.12
C ALA A 143 0.08 12.01 -20.16
N SER A 144 -0.79 11.35 -20.94
CA SER A 144 -2.23 11.64 -20.96
C SER A 144 -2.98 11.18 -19.70
N ILE A 145 -2.35 10.37 -18.86
CA ILE A 145 -2.92 9.88 -17.59
C ILE A 145 -2.22 10.62 -16.45
N PRO A 146 -2.89 11.56 -15.76
CA PRO A 146 -2.33 12.26 -14.60
C PRO A 146 -1.86 11.31 -13.51
N ILE A 147 -0.89 11.72 -12.70
CA ILE A 147 -0.34 10.88 -11.61
C ILE A 147 -1.44 10.42 -10.64
N SER A 148 -2.39 11.29 -10.28
CA SER A 148 -3.54 10.92 -9.43
C SER A 148 -4.35 9.76 -10.02
N GLU A 149 -4.57 9.76 -11.33
CA GLU A 149 -5.29 8.69 -12.02
C GLU A 149 -4.46 7.41 -12.11
N ARG A 150 -3.14 7.52 -12.27
CA ARG A 150 -2.25 6.35 -12.20
C ARG A 150 -2.28 5.71 -10.82
N LEU A 151 -2.34 6.51 -9.75
CA LEU A 151 -2.49 6.00 -8.39
C LEU A 151 -3.84 5.30 -8.20
N THR A 152 -4.92 5.84 -8.74
CA THR A 152 -6.24 5.18 -8.75
C THR A 152 -6.18 3.83 -9.46
N ILE A 153 -5.54 3.77 -10.63
CA ILE A 153 -5.34 2.52 -11.39
C ILE A 153 -4.50 1.53 -10.58
N ALA A 154 -3.39 1.97 -9.98
CA ALA A 154 -2.50 1.11 -9.19
C ALA A 154 -3.21 0.53 -7.98
N ASN A 155 -3.95 1.37 -7.25
CA ASN A 155 -4.63 1.02 -6.01
C ASN A 155 -5.65 -0.11 -6.24
N MET A 156 -6.39 -0.05 -7.35
CA MET A 156 -7.47 -1.00 -7.64
C MET A 156 -7.01 -2.29 -8.33
N THR A 157 -5.70 -2.51 -8.49
CA THR A 157 -5.19 -3.78 -9.04
C THR A 157 -5.41 -4.96 -8.09
N THR A 158 -5.59 -4.70 -6.79
CA THR A 158 -5.88 -5.75 -5.80
C THR A 158 -7.22 -6.44 -6.06
N GLU A 159 -8.18 -5.73 -6.66
CA GLU A 159 -9.51 -6.20 -7.01
C GLU A 159 -9.49 -7.21 -8.17
N MET A 160 -8.37 -7.27 -8.89
CA MET A 160 -8.08 -8.30 -9.90
C MET A 160 -7.31 -9.49 -9.32
N GLY A 161 -7.03 -9.49 -8.02
CA GLY A 161 -6.21 -10.51 -7.36
C GLY A 161 -4.71 -10.39 -7.63
N SER A 162 -4.25 -9.25 -8.15
CA SER A 162 -2.81 -8.97 -8.35
C SER A 162 -2.10 -8.78 -7.01
N HIS A 163 -0.88 -9.30 -6.91
CA HIS A 163 -0.04 -9.15 -5.70
C HIS A 163 0.67 -7.79 -5.62
N LEU A 164 0.98 -7.20 -6.78
CA LEU A 164 1.75 -5.96 -6.87
C LEU A 164 1.47 -5.30 -8.23
N CYS A 165 1.44 -3.98 -8.24
CA CYS A 165 1.30 -3.19 -9.45
C CYS A 165 2.45 -2.21 -9.61
N GLN A 166 2.99 -2.12 -10.83
CA GLN A 166 3.97 -1.12 -11.23
C GLN A 166 3.46 -0.33 -12.43
N LEU A 167 3.41 1.00 -12.32
CA LEU A 167 3.22 1.91 -13.45
C LEU A 167 4.53 2.59 -13.78
N THR A 168 4.95 2.50 -15.03
CA THR A 168 6.18 3.18 -15.47
C THR A 168 6.00 4.70 -15.37
N ALA A 169 6.97 5.39 -14.76
CA ALA A 169 6.99 6.85 -14.74
C ALA A 169 7.05 7.39 -16.18
N SER A 170 6.34 8.49 -16.43
CA SER A 170 6.63 9.30 -17.61
C SER A 170 7.64 10.34 -17.15
N ASP A 171 8.78 10.42 -17.83
CA ASP A 171 9.79 11.46 -17.59
C ASP A 171 9.18 12.87 -17.52
#